data_AF-A0A8T3V4R3-F1
#
_entry.id   AF-A0A8T3V4R3-F1
#
_cell.length_a   1.000
_cell.length_b   1.000
_cell.length_c   1.000
_cell.angle_alpha   90.00
_cell.angle_beta   90.00
_cell.angle_gamma   90.00
#
_symmetry.space_group_name_H-M   'P 1'
#
loop_
_entity.id
_entity.type
_entity.pdbx_description
1 polymer ?
#
loop_
_entity_poly.entity_id
_entity_poly.type
_entity_poly.pdbx_seq_one_letter_code
_entity_poly.pdbx_strand_id
1 'polypeptide(L)'
;MKELELTAEDAVKYLKENVKMHDRIQIAYNRVFAEGEVLNVDFSEYFGKPGFKMLVSLDESDLGATIEIDIYEYEEDIIEFVHYPKNGEEVEVTVV
;
A
#
# COMPACT_ATOMS: atom_id res chain seq x y z
N MET A 1 5.66 13.35 11.23
CA MET A 1 5.73 12.71 9.91
C MET A 1 7.17 12.32 9.70
N LYS A 2 7.42 11.04 9.48
CA LYS A 2 8.74 10.45 9.25
C LYS A 2 8.92 10.19 7.76
N GLU A 3 10.03 10.62 7.20
CA GLU A 3 10.36 10.40 5.79
C GLU A 3 11.38 9.25 5.65
N LEU A 4 11.18 8.39 4.63
CA LEU A 4 12.05 7.27 4.31
C LEU A 4 12.29 7.22 2.79
N GLU A 5 13.54 6.96 2.40
CA GLU A 5 13.91 6.57 1.05
C GLU A 5 14.26 5.07 1.07
N LEU A 6 13.53 4.25 0.31
CA LEU A 6 13.64 2.80 0.34
C LEU A 6 13.80 2.24 -1.08
N THR A 7 14.47 1.10 -1.22
CA THR A 7 14.41 0.32 -2.46
C THR A 7 13.02 -0.28 -2.64
N ALA A 8 12.66 -0.71 -3.85
CA ALA A 8 11.37 -1.37 -4.10
C ALA A 8 11.13 -2.57 -3.16
N GLU A 9 12.15 -3.42 -2.96
CA GLU A 9 12.09 -4.57 -2.07
C GLU A 9 11.85 -4.15 -0.61
N ASP A 10 12.56 -3.12 -0.14
CA ASP A 10 12.40 -2.61 1.23
C ASP A 10 11.05 -1.91 1.43
N ALA A 11 10.53 -1.24 0.41
CA ALA A 11 9.21 -0.63 0.40
C ALA A 11 8.10 -1.69 0.52
N VAL A 12 8.17 -2.77 -0.26
CA VAL A 12 7.24 -3.90 -0.14
C VAL A 12 7.33 -4.56 1.23
N LYS A 13 8.55 -4.76 1.75
CA LYS A 13 8.76 -5.28 3.10
C LYS A 13 8.16 -4.36 4.17
N TYR A 14 8.33 -3.03 4.03
CA TYR A 14 7.72 -2.07 4.93
C TYR A 14 6.20 -2.21 4.95
N LEU A 15 5.56 -2.26 3.77
CA LEU A 15 4.10 -2.40 3.66
C LEU A 15 3.63 -3.67 4.39
N LYS A 16 4.31 -4.80 4.14
CA LYS A 16 4.02 -6.10 4.76
C LYS A 16 4.11 -6.09 6.28
N GLU A 17 5.16 -5.46 6.81
CA GLU A 17 5.44 -5.46 8.26
C GLU A 17 4.58 -4.45 9.01
N ASN A 18 4.27 -3.30 8.40
CA ASN A 18 3.74 -2.13 9.11
C ASN A 18 2.28 -1.80 8.82
N VAL A 19 1.79 -2.01 7.59
CA VAL A 19 0.40 -1.68 7.24
C VAL A 19 -0.54 -2.74 7.80
N LYS A 20 -1.64 -2.29 8.42
CA LYS A 20 -2.68 -3.13 9.04
C LYS A 20 -4.07 -2.71 8.56
N MET A 21 -5.05 -3.58 8.82
CA MET A 21 -6.46 -3.25 8.60
C MET A 21 -6.84 -2.00 9.39
N HIS A 22 -7.65 -1.14 8.77
CA HIS A 22 -8.09 0.17 9.27
C HIS A 22 -7.02 1.27 9.34
N ASP A 23 -5.81 1.01 8.86
CA ASP A 23 -4.89 2.10 8.53
C ASP A 23 -5.38 2.79 7.25
N ARG A 24 -4.97 4.05 7.05
CA ARG A 24 -5.15 4.75 5.77
C ARG A 24 -3.85 4.70 4.98
N ILE A 25 -3.98 4.59 3.66
CA ILE A 25 -2.85 4.57 2.76
C ILE A 25 -3.12 5.45 1.55
N GLN A 26 -2.10 6.18 1.14
CA GLN A 26 -2.04 6.88 -0.13
C GLN A 26 -0.88 6.27 -0.92
N ILE A 27 -1.15 5.61 -2.04
CA ILE A 27 -0.12 4.92 -2.82
C ILE A 27 -0.17 5.38 -4.28
N ALA A 28 1.01 5.66 -4.83
CA ALA A 28 1.21 5.93 -6.24
C ALA A 28 1.91 4.74 -6.90
N TYR A 29 1.20 4.04 -7.79
CA TYR A 29 1.72 2.92 -8.56
C TYR A 29 1.28 3.04 -10.02
N ASN A 30 2.19 2.80 -10.98
CA ASN A 30 1.87 2.88 -12.41
C ASN A 30 1.09 4.17 -12.81
N ARG A 31 1.42 5.31 -12.18
CA ARG A 31 0.74 6.63 -12.31
C ARG A 31 -0.73 6.69 -11.87
N VAL A 32 -1.23 5.64 -11.22
CA VAL A 32 -2.49 5.64 -10.48
C VAL A 32 -2.20 6.11 -9.07
N PHE A 33 -2.95 7.10 -8.62
CA PHE A 33 -2.93 7.59 -7.24
C PHE A 33 -4.18 7.08 -6.54
N ALA A 34 -4.00 6.28 -5.50
CA ALA A 34 -5.10 5.71 -4.71
C ALA A 34 -4.94 6.12 -3.25
N GLU A 35 -5.94 6.81 -2.70
CA GLU A 35 -6.03 7.14 -1.28
C GLU A 35 -7.29 6.51 -0.67
N GLY A 36 -7.15 5.88 0.50
CA GLY A 36 -8.29 5.28 1.16
C GLY A 36 -7.98 4.48 2.42
N GLU A 37 -9.00 3.80 2.95
CA GLU A 37 -8.90 2.89 4.11
C GLU A 37 -8.53 1.48 3.66
N VAL A 38 -7.55 0.87 4.33
CA VAL A 38 -7.19 -0.54 4.14
C VAL A 38 -8.26 -1.43 4.80
N LEU A 39 -9.06 -2.09 3.97
CA LEU A 39 -10.10 -3.02 4.43
C LEU A 39 -9.55 -4.41 4.71
N ASN A 40 -8.54 -4.86 3.97
CA ASN A 40 -7.93 -6.17 4.14
C ASN A 40 -6.48 -6.19 3.63
N VAL A 41 -5.67 -7.07 4.24
CA VAL A 41 -4.32 -7.42 3.76
C VAL A 41 -4.22 -8.94 3.70
N ASP A 42 -4.05 -9.48 2.50
CA ASP A 42 -3.99 -10.92 2.23
C ASP A 42 -2.60 -11.34 1.74
N PHE A 43 -2.05 -12.38 2.37
CA PHE A 43 -0.75 -12.98 2.05
C PHE A 43 -0.86 -14.43 1.54
N SER A 44 -2.05 -14.83 1.12
CA SER A 44 -2.33 -16.19 0.61
C SER A 44 -1.50 -16.50 -0.64
N GLU A 45 -1.36 -17.80 -0.94
CA GLU A 45 -0.73 -18.27 -2.17
C GLU A 45 -1.74 -18.25 -3.33
N TYR A 46 -1.34 -17.68 -4.48
CA TYR A 46 -2.13 -17.69 -5.71
C TYR A 46 -1.30 -18.32 -6.83
N PHE A 47 -1.87 -19.32 -7.51
CA PHE A 47 -1.20 -20.02 -8.62
C PHE A 47 0.19 -20.57 -8.29
N GLY A 48 0.42 -21.02 -7.04
CA GLY A 48 1.72 -21.55 -6.61
C GLY A 48 2.76 -20.48 -6.26
N LYS A 49 2.36 -19.20 -6.17
CA LYS A 49 3.24 -18.08 -5.81
C LYS A 49 2.71 -17.34 -4.57
N PRO A 50 3.58 -16.85 -3.67
CA PRO A 50 3.16 -15.99 -2.57
C PRO A 50 2.43 -14.75 -3.09
N GLY A 51 1.30 -14.41 -2.48
CA GLY A 51 0.57 -13.19 -2.76
C GLY A 51 0.84 -12.10 -1.71
N PHE A 52 0.63 -10.86 -2.10
CA PHE A 52 0.48 -9.73 -1.19
C PHE A 52 -0.54 -8.79 -1.79
N LYS A 53 -1.79 -8.92 -1.34
CA LYS A 53 -2.91 -8.13 -1.85
C LYS A 53 -3.46 -7.21 -0.78
N MET A 54 -3.73 -5.97 -1.16
CA MET A 54 -4.39 -4.99 -0.29
C MET A 54 -5.73 -4.60 -0.88
N LEU A 55 -6.78 -4.73 -0.08
CA LEU A 55 -8.12 -4.25 -0.44
C LEU A 55 -8.29 -2.84 0.16
N VAL A 56 -8.49 -1.83 -0.68
CA VAL A 56 -8.56 -0.43 -0.26
C VAL A 56 -9.92 0.14 -0.65
N SER A 57 -10.61 0.77 0.31
CA SER A 57 -11.80 1.58 0.05
C SER A 57 -11.37 3.01 -0.23
N LEU A 58 -11.52 3.46 -1.48
CA LEU A 58 -11.12 4.81 -1.88
C LEU A 58 -12.04 5.87 -1.25
N ASP A 59 -11.46 7.04 -0.96
CA ASP A 59 -12.20 8.18 -0.43
C ASP A 59 -13.17 8.78 -1.46
N GLU A 60 -14.11 9.62 -1.00
CA GLU A 60 -15.30 10.08 -1.75
C GLU A 60 -15.01 10.79 -3.09
N SER A 61 -13.77 11.21 -3.35
CA SER A 61 -13.34 11.76 -4.65
C SER A 61 -13.42 10.74 -5.79
N ASP A 62 -13.31 9.45 -5.48
CA ASP A 62 -13.23 8.34 -6.43
C ASP A 62 -14.42 7.37 -6.24
N LEU A 63 -15.65 7.88 -6.36
CA LEU A 63 -16.90 7.11 -6.51
C LEU A 63 -17.03 5.85 -5.61
N GLY A 64 -16.63 5.91 -4.33
CA GLY A 64 -16.82 4.81 -3.37
C GLY A 64 -16.31 3.45 -3.87
N ALA A 65 -15.29 3.45 -4.73
CA ALA A 65 -14.75 2.23 -5.31
C ALA A 65 -13.89 1.50 -4.28
N THR A 66 -14.08 0.19 -4.18
CA THR A 66 -13.11 -0.70 -3.53
C THR A 66 -12.20 -1.27 -4.60
N ILE A 67 -10.89 -1.09 -4.44
CA ILE A 67 -9.88 -1.65 -5.32
C ILE A 67 -9.06 -2.71 -4.60
N GLU A 68 -8.60 -3.70 -5.36
CA GLU A 68 -7.60 -4.67 -4.90
C GLU A 68 -6.28 -4.35 -5.61
N ILE A 69 -5.22 -4.17 -4.82
CA ILE A 69 -3.87 -3.89 -5.31
C ILE A 69 -3.02 -5.14 -5.04
N ASP A 70 -2.46 -5.75 -6.08
CA ASP A 70 -1.47 -6.83 -5.96
C ASP A 70 -0.06 -6.22 -5.89
N ILE A 71 0.48 -6.15 -4.67
CA ILE A 71 1.72 -5.42 -4.38
C ILE A 71 2.94 -6.08 -5.02
N TYR A 72 2.95 -7.41 -5.14
CA TYR A 72 4.05 -8.09 -5.83
C TYR A 72 3.95 -7.95 -7.35
N GLU A 73 2.75 -7.79 -7.92
CA GLU A 73 2.59 -7.53 -9.35
C GLU A 73 3.13 -6.15 -9.75
N TYR A 74 2.97 -5.15 -8.88
CA TYR A 74 3.35 -3.76 -9.14
C TYR A 74 4.59 -3.31 -8.37
N GLU A 75 5.38 -4.21 -7.79
CA GLU A 75 6.53 -3.88 -6.92
C GLU A 75 7.50 -2.88 -7.57
N GLU A 76 7.86 -3.11 -8.84
CA GLU A 76 8.77 -2.24 -9.60
C GLU A 76 8.14 -0.90 -10.02
N ASP A 77 6.81 -0.79 -9.93
CA ASP A 77 6.03 0.38 -10.33
C ASP A 77 5.60 1.26 -9.15
N ILE A 78 5.91 0.88 -7.90
CA ILE A 78 5.66 1.69 -6.70
C ILE A 78 6.64 2.86 -6.71
N ILE A 79 6.11 4.08 -6.72
CA ILE A 79 6.91 5.31 -6.78
C ILE A 79 7.04 5.92 -5.38
N GLU A 80 5.90 6.06 -4.71
CA GLU A 80 5.80 6.66 -3.38
C GLU A 80 4.52 6.22 -2.69
N PHE A 81 4.52 6.25 -1.37
CA PHE A 81 3.31 6.13 -0.58
C PHE A 81 3.41 6.85 0.76
N VAL A 82 2.26 7.26 1.27
CA VAL A 82 2.09 7.75 2.64
C VAL A 82 1.25 6.74 3.41
N HIS A 83 1.83 6.21 4.48
CA HIS A 83 1.14 5.38 5.44
C HIS A 83 0.67 6.23 6.61
N TYR A 84 -0.63 6.14 6.92
CA TYR A 84 -1.27 6.81 8.04
C TYR A 84 -1.75 5.74 9.05
N PRO A 85 -0.88 5.31 9.99
CA PRO A 85 -1.25 4.30 10.96
C PRO A 85 -2.36 4.81 11.87
N LYS A 86 -3.29 3.93 12.27
CA LYS A 86 -4.35 4.28 13.22
C LYS A 86 -3.80 4.74 14.58
N ASN A 87 -2.68 4.16 14.99
CA ASN A 87 -1.93 4.55 16.18
C ASN A 87 -0.44 4.63 15.84
N GLY A 88 0.10 5.83 15.69
CA GLY A 88 1.51 6.01 15.39
C GLY A 88 1.79 7.35 14.74
N GLU A 89 3.01 7.49 14.24
CA GLU A 89 3.41 8.61 13.42
C GLU A 89 3.22 8.27 11.94
N GLU A 90 2.72 9.22 11.17
CA GLU A 90 2.62 9.13 9.71
C GLU A 90 4.00 8.93 9.08
N VAL A 91 4.08 8.05 8.08
CA VAL A 91 5.33 7.72 7.39
C VAL A 91 5.17 7.94 5.89
N GLU A 92 5.99 8.81 5.33
CA GLU A 92 6.13 9.03 3.89
C GLU A 92 7.32 8.22 3.39
N VAL A 93 7.11 7.49 2.30
CA VAL A 93 8.11 6.64 1.67
C VAL A 93 8.26 7.03 0.20
N THR A 94 9.48 7.37 -0.19
CA THR A 94 9.89 7.52 -1.59
C THR A 94 10.70 6.30 -2.01
N VAL A 95 10.39 5.71 -3.17
CA VAL A 95 11.12 4.56 -3.70
C VAL A 95 12.27 5.04 -4.60
N VAL A 96 13.48 4.53 -4.37
CA VAL A 96 14.74 4.93 -5.04
C VAL A 96 15.51 3.78 -5.67
#